data_AF-A0AAW0A1N8-F1
#
_entry.id   AF-A0AAW0A1N8-F1
#
_cell.length_a   1.000
_cell.length_b   1.000
_cell.length_c   1.000
_cell.angle_alpha   90.00
_cell.angle_beta   90.00
_cell.angle_gamma   90.00
#
_symmetry.space_group_name_H-M   'P 1'
#
loop_
_entity.id
_entity.type
_entity.pdbx_description
1 polymer ?
#
loop_
_entity_poly.entity_id
_entity_poly.type
_entity_poly.pdbx_seq_one_letter_code
_entity_poly.pdbx_strand_id
1 'polypeptide(L)'
;MDDVLDPIMNQELTNEEMELMVESINAVLSLPAWQTHADTACGCGQPALYRCDDCDLPELCQDCVVAAHLGQAYHVTETDSDSEDNASDDILDCKVRLRCSDCVEGAHQELPFHHVRRWSADLSYYIATSLRDAGLRVPLGHDGGRCPSPRGETLEALTGRGVETVSVDFCGCDGAASRSEQIRSYGWLAMRSNYVLALPASVIFNMYTL
;
A
#
# COMPACT_ATOMS: atom_id res chain seq x y z
N MET A 1 -10.05 -2.38 45.04
CA MET A 1 -10.67 -1.04 45.08
C MET A 1 -11.10 -0.76 43.64
N ASP A 2 -11.85 -1.71 43.07
CA ASP A 2 -11.89 -2.00 41.62
C ASP A 2 -13.29 -2.51 41.20
N ASP A 3 -14.35 -1.95 41.79
CA ASP A 3 -15.73 -2.44 41.57
C ASP A 3 -16.70 -1.32 41.10
N VAL A 4 -16.16 -0.16 40.70
CA VAL A 4 -16.97 1.03 40.36
C VAL A 4 -16.86 1.44 38.89
N LEU A 5 -15.86 0.95 38.14
CA LEU A 5 -15.62 1.35 36.75
C LEU A 5 -16.26 0.43 35.70
N ASP A 6 -16.53 -0.84 36.04
CA ASP A 6 -17.14 -1.82 35.13
C ASP A 6 -18.58 -1.50 34.65
N PRO A 7 -19.46 -0.81 35.40
CA PRO A 7 -20.81 -0.51 34.93
C PRO A 7 -20.87 0.59 33.87
N ILE A 8 -19.85 1.45 33.79
CA ILE A 8 -19.85 2.63 32.90
C ILE A 8 -19.44 2.21 31.47
N MET A 9 -18.53 1.24 31.34
CA MET A 9 -18.01 0.79 30.06
C MET A 9 -18.94 -0.17 29.30
N ASN A 10 -19.98 -0.70 29.97
CA ASN A 10 -20.91 -1.71 29.42
C ASN A 10 -22.37 -1.22 29.36
N GLN A 11 -22.63 0.07 29.53
CA GLN A 11 -23.95 0.63 29.27
C GLN A 11 -24.16 0.78 27.76
N GLU A 12 -25.16 0.07 27.23
CA GLU A 12 -25.64 0.32 25.86
C GLU A 12 -26.26 1.71 25.81
N LEU A 13 -25.80 2.54 24.88
CA LEU A 13 -26.31 3.89 24.65
C LEU A 13 -27.81 3.81 24.30
N THR A 14 -28.61 4.67 24.92
CA THR A 14 -30.02 4.79 24.56
C THR A 14 -30.18 5.40 23.16
N ASN A 15 -31.32 5.18 22.51
CA ASN A 15 -31.59 5.76 21.19
C ASN A 15 -31.54 7.29 21.20
N GLU A 16 -31.97 7.93 22.30
CA GLU A 16 -31.93 9.39 22.47
C GLU A 16 -30.49 9.90 22.60
N GLU A 17 -29.62 9.19 23.33
CA GLU A 17 -28.19 9.49 23.42
C GLU A 17 -27.47 9.29 22.08
N MET A 18 -27.84 8.24 21.32
CA MET A 18 -27.32 8.05 19.96
C MET A 18 -27.76 9.17 19.01
N GLU A 19 -29.01 9.61 19.07
CA GLU A 19 -29.52 10.73 18.27
C GLU A 19 -28.79 12.04 18.60
N LEU A 20 -28.61 12.35 19.89
CA LEU A 20 -27.83 13.51 20.35
C LEU A 20 -26.36 13.46 19.91
N MET A 21 -25.76 12.26 19.90
CA MET A 21 -24.39 12.06 19.44
C MET A 21 -24.29 12.26 17.92
N VAL A 22 -25.26 11.75 17.14
CA VAL A 22 -25.36 11.97 15.69
C VAL A 22 -25.58 13.45 15.37
N GLU A 23 -26.45 14.16 16.09
CA GLU A 23 -26.66 15.60 15.93
C GLU A 23 -25.41 16.41 16.25
N SER A 24 -24.70 16.05 17.34
CA SER A 24 -23.45 16.70 17.73
C SER A 24 -22.35 16.49 16.69
N ILE A 25 -22.24 15.27 16.15
CA ILE A 25 -21.33 14.95 15.04
C ILE A 25 -21.72 15.78 13.81
N ASN A 26 -22.99 15.78 13.40
CA ASN A 26 -23.45 16.54 12.23
C ASN A 26 -23.22 18.06 12.37
N ALA A 27 -23.36 18.61 13.58
CA ALA A 27 -23.06 20.01 13.86
C ALA A 27 -21.56 20.32 13.72
N VAL A 28 -20.68 19.38 14.09
CA VAL A 28 -19.23 19.50 13.89
C VAL A 28 -18.86 19.33 12.41
N LEU A 29 -19.41 18.32 11.72
CA LEU A 29 -19.16 18.03 10.30
C LEU A 29 -19.65 19.15 9.37
N SER A 30 -20.63 19.96 9.80
CA SER A 30 -21.15 21.10 9.04
C SER A 30 -20.33 22.39 9.22
N LEU A 31 -19.30 22.40 10.07
CA LEU A 31 -18.40 23.54 10.19
C LEU A 31 -17.47 23.65 8.95
N PRO A 32 -17.27 24.86 8.38
CA PRO A 32 -16.45 25.07 7.18
C PRO A 32 -15.01 24.52 7.25
N ALA A 33 -14.48 24.39 8.47
CA ALA A 33 -13.13 23.88 8.73
C ALA A 33 -12.95 22.39 8.37
N TRP A 34 -14.03 21.64 8.13
CA TRP A 34 -13.96 20.21 7.81
C TRP A 34 -14.23 19.90 6.33
N GLN A 35 -14.51 20.89 5.48
CA GLN A 35 -14.65 20.69 4.02
C GLN A 35 -13.31 20.76 3.26
N THR A 36 -12.19 21.03 3.94
CA THR A 36 -10.99 21.63 3.34
C THR A 36 -9.90 20.69 2.84
N HIS A 37 -10.05 19.36 2.88
CA HIS A 37 -9.08 18.48 2.19
C HIS A 37 -9.17 18.60 0.66
N ALA A 38 -10.22 19.23 0.13
CA ALA A 38 -10.31 19.57 -1.30
C ALA A 38 -9.27 20.63 -1.72
N ASP A 39 -8.74 21.43 -0.79
CA ASP A 39 -7.77 22.50 -1.08
C ASP A 39 -6.31 22.02 -0.98
N THR A 40 -6.06 20.85 -0.40
CA THR A 40 -4.72 20.25 -0.39
C THR A 40 -4.39 19.75 -1.80
N ALA A 41 -3.39 20.36 -2.43
CA ALA A 41 -2.91 19.92 -3.74
C ALA A 41 -1.76 18.91 -3.59
N CYS A 42 -1.88 17.80 -4.31
CA CYS A 42 -0.77 16.90 -4.57
C CYS A 42 0.30 17.65 -5.40
N GLY A 43 1.56 17.22 -5.33
CA GLY A 43 2.66 17.81 -6.12
C GLY A 43 2.41 17.79 -7.65
N CYS A 44 1.52 16.91 -8.14
CA CYS A 44 1.10 16.87 -9.54
C CYS A 44 -0.05 17.84 -9.90
N GLY A 45 -0.57 18.60 -8.94
CA GLY A 45 -1.65 19.57 -9.12
C GLY A 45 -3.08 19.02 -8.98
N GLN A 46 -3.24 17.72 -8.69
CA GLN A 46 -4.55 17.11 -8.38
C GLN A 46 -4.88 17.20 -6.89
N PRO A 47 -6.16 17.10 -6.48
CA PRO A 47 -6.53 17.06 -5.07
C PRO A 47 -5.86 15.89 -4.33
N ALA A 48 -5.22 16.19 -3.21
CA ALA A 48 -4.56 15.21 -2.34
C ALA A 48 -5.57 14.62 -1.36
N LEU A 49 -6.20 13.51 -1.76
CA LEU A 49 -7.27 12.87 -1.00
C LEU A 49 -6.83 11.59 -0.29
N TYR A 50 -5.63 11.10 -0.54
CA TYR A 50 -5.14 9.84 0.01
C TYR A 50 -3.93 10.07 0.90
N ARG A 51 -3.85 9.30 1.98
CA ARG A 51 -2.67 9.23 2.83
C ARG A 51 -2.35 7.77 3.15
N CYS A 52 -1.05 7.46 3.26
CA CYS A 52 -0.59 6.17 3.71
C CYS A 52 -0.32 6.23 5.22
N ASP A 53 -0.81 5.25 5.98
CA ASP A 53 -0.55 5.17 7.42
C ASP A 53 0.76 4.43 7.74
N ASP A 54 1.32 3.68 6.76
CA ASP A 54 2.54 2.89 6.89
C ASP A 54 3.81 3.60 6.34
N CYS A 55 3.65 4.72 5.61
CA CYS A 55 4.74 5.53 5.07
C CYS A 55 4.64 6.99 5.51
N ASP A 56 5.80 7.64 5.70
CA ASP A 56 5.91 9.08 5.98
C ASP A 56 5.88 9.90 4.67
N LEU A 57 4.91 9.61 3.80
CA LEU A 57 4.64 10.33 2.56
C LEU A 57 3.59 11.43 2.80
N PRO A 58 3.67 12.57 2.09
CA PRO A 58 2.63 13.58 2.15
C PRO A 58 1.29 13.03 1.63
N GLU A 59 0.21 13.78 1.82
CA GLU A 59 -1.07 13.48 1.18
C GLU A 59 -0.90 13.54 -0.35
N LEU A 60 -1.45 12.54 -1.06
CA LEU A 60 -1.32 12.37 -2.50
C LEU A 60 -2.69 12.25 -3.16
N CYS A 61 -2.75 12.52 -4.46
CA CYS A 61 -3.92 12.14 -5.25
C CYS A 61 -3.95 10.62 -5.46
N GLN A 62 -5.09 10.11 -5.96
CA GLN A 62 -5.27 8.67 -6.20
C GLN A 62 -4.16 8.06 -7.07
N ASP A 63 -3.83 8.72 -8.18
CA ASP A 63 -2.81 8.21 -9.11
C ASP A 63 -1.41 8.24 -8.49
N CYS A 64 -1.08 9.30 -7.76
CA CYS A 64 0.24 9.44 -7.14
C CYS A 64 0.41 8.51 -5.94
N VAL A 65 -0.64 8.25 -5.15
CA VAL A 65 -0.56 7.23 -4.08
C VAL A 65 -0.37 5.85 -4.70
N VAL A 66 -1.08 5.51 -5.78
CA VAL A 66 -0.88 4.25 -6.50
C VAL A 66 0.55 4.15 -7.03
N ALA A 67 1.03 5.20 -7.70
CA ALA A 67 2.39 5.23 -8.26
C ALA A 67 3.47 5.04 -7.17
N ALA A 68 3.33 5.67 -6.02
CA ALA A 68 4.27 5.54 -4.91
C ALA A 68 4.32 4.13 -4.30
N HIS A 69 3.27 3.32 -4.48
CA HIS A 69 3.16 1.97 -3.93
C HIS A 69 3.27 0.86 -4.99
N LEU A 70 3.54 1.20 -6.25
CA LEU A 70 3.87 0.25 -7.34
C LEU A 70 5.27 -0.39 -7.16
N GLY A 71 5.76 -0.50 -5.92
CA GLY A 71 7.13 -0.82 -5.55
C GLY A 71 7.78 -1.89 -6.42
N GLN A 72 8.80 -1.52 -7.17
CA GLN A 72 9.56 -2.51 -7.94
C GLN A 72 10.53 -3.22 -6.99
N ALA A 73 10.46 -4.55 -6.96
CA ALA A 73 11.44 -5.36 -6.25
C ALA A 73 12.84 -5.30 -6.92
N TYR A 74 12.91 -4.85 -8.18
CA TYR A 74 14.12 -4.84 -9.00
C TYR A 74 14.20 -3.58 -9.86
N HIS A 75 14.51 -2.43 -9.26
CA HIS A 75 15.25 -1.43 -10.03
C HIS A 75 16.67 -1.99 -10.21
N VAL A 76 17.12 -2.16 -11.44
CA VAL A 76 18.53 -2.51 -11.71
C VAL A 76 19.36 -1.35 -11.16
N THR A 77 20.00 -1.53 -10.01
CA THR A 77 21.16 -0.70 -9.67
C THR A 77 22.27 -1.16 -10.60
N GLU A 78 22.37 -0.54 -11.78
CA GLU A 78 23.60 -0.59 -12.56
C GLU A 78 24.68 0.10 -11.73
N THR A 79 25.25 -0.62 -10.77
CA THR A 79 26.59 -0.32 -10.29
C THR A 79 27.53 -0.91 -11.32
N ASP A 80 27.68 -0.21 -12.44
CA ASP A 80 28.84 -0.42 -13.29
C ASP A 80 30.05 0.01 -12.47
N SER A 81 30.79 -1.01 -12.04
CA SER A 81 32.18 -0.92 -11.66
C SER A 81 32.94 -0.08 -12.69
N ASP A 82 33.82 0.81 -12.19
CA ASP A 82 34.95 1.42 -12.91
C ASP A 82 34.91 2.94 -13.17
N SER A 83 34.39 3.75 -12.25
CA SER A 83 34.88 5.13 -12.12
C SER A 83 35.10 5.53 -10.65
N GLU A 84 36.38 5.63 -10.27
CA GLU A 84 36.82 6.25 -9.03
C GLU A 84 36.67 7.77 -9.14
N ASP A 85 35.45 8.31 -9.09
CA ASP A 85 35.26 9.75 -8.87
C ASP A 85 33.84 10.06 -8.37
N ASN A 86 33.79 10.68 -7.19
CA ASN A 86 32.66 11.37 -6.54
C ASN A 86 31.51 10.53 -5.97
N ALA A 87 31.45 10.61 -4.63
CA ALA A 87 30.24 10.42 -3.85
C ALA A 87 29.13 11.41 -4.27
N SER A 88 27.89 10.98 -3.98
CA SER A 88 26.56 11.61 -4.13
C SER A 88 25.95 11.61 -5.52
N ASP A 89 24.69 11.15 -5.57
CA ASP A 89 23.74 11.11 -6.71
C ASP A 89 23.83 9.77 -7.48
N ASP A 90 22.90 8.80 -7.44
CA ASP A 90 21.45 8.82 -7.28
C ASP A 90 20.94 7.50 -6.63
N ILE A 91 20.52 7.56 -5.36
CA ILE A 91 19.51 6.64 -4.81
C ILE A 91 18.19 7.43 -4.82
N LEU A 92 17.71 7.78 -6.01
CA LEU A 92 16.36 8.26 -6.27
C LEU A 92 15.59 7.00 -6.71
N ASP A 93 14.66 6.41 -5.98
CA ASP A 93 13.50 7.00 -5.34
C ASP A 93 12.90 5.99 -4.35
N CYS A 94 13.54 5.80 -3.20
CA CYS A 94 12.90 5.12 -2.09
C CYS A 94 13.20 5.87 -0.79
N LYS A 95 12.22 6.63 -0.30
CA LYS A 95 12.33 7.42 0.96
C LYS A 95 12.29 6.53 2.21
N VAL A 96 13.00 5.41 2.19
CA VAL A 96 13.21 4.55 3.36
C VAL A 96 14.50 5.02 4.03
N ARG A 97 14.37 5.85 5.07
CA ARG A 97 15.46 6.35 5.94
C ARG A 97 16.51 5.26 6.17
N LEU A 98 17.77 5.46 5.74
CA LEU A 98 18.97 4.63 6.02
C LEU A 98 18.65 3.21 6.58
N ARG A 99 18.16 2.31 5.73
CA ARG A 99 17.98 0.89 6.06
C ARG A 99 18.98 0.05 5.26
N CYS A 100 19.32 -1.14 5.76
CA CYS A 100 20.11 -2.10 4.97
C CYS A 100 19.32 -2.58 3.74
N SER A 101 20.01 -3.15 2.74
CA SER A 101 19.42 -3.71 1.52
C SER A 101 18.21 -4.58 1.80
N ASP A 102 18.33 -5.53 2.75
CA ASP A 102 17.28 -6.49 3.07
C ASP A 102 16.02 -5.81 3.66
N CYS A 103 16.22 -4.72 4.42
CA CYS A 103 15.12 -3.94 4.97
C CYS A 103 14.46 -3.04 3.93
N VAL A 104 15.19 -2.61 2.90
CA VAL A 104 14.63 -1.86 1.76
C VAL A 104 13.85 -2.81 0.84
N GLU A 105 14.40 -3.99 0.53
CA GLU A 105 13.73 -5.04 -0.24
C GLU A 105 12.44 -5.51 0.43
N GLY A 106 12.48 -5.78 1.74
CA GLY A 106 11.30 -6.15 2.52
C GLY A 106 10.24 -5.04 2.54
N ALA A 107 10.64 -3.77 2.57
CA ALA A 107 9.70 -2.66 2.48
C ALA A 107 9.02 -2.59 1.12
N HIS A 108 9.74 -2.80 0.01
CA HIS A 108 9.16 -2.80 -1.34
C HIS A 108 8.14 -3.92 -1.55
N GLN A 109 8.39 -5.10 -1.00
CA GLN A 109 7.44 -6.22 -1.11
C GLN A 109 6.15 -5.96 -0.34
N GLU A 110 6.22 -5.17 0.74
CA GLU A 110 5.09 -4.77 1.57
C GLU A 110 4.36 -3.51 1.04
N LEU A 111 4.96 -2.74 0.13
CA LEU A 111 4.35 -1.51 -0.44
C LEU A 111 2.95 -1.74 -1.02
N PRO A 112 2.67 -2.79 -1.81
CA PRO A 112 1.32 -3.04 -2.33
C PRO A 112 0.26 -3.34 -1.26
N PHE A 113 0.71 -3.59 -0.03
CA PHE A 113 -0.06 -4.04 1.13
C PHE A 113 -0.09 -3.00 2.25
N HIS A 114 0.34 -1.77 1.97
CA HIS A 114 0.26 -0.69 2.94
C HIS A 114 -1.16 -0.18 3.10
N HIS A 115 -1.50 0.19 4.34
CA HIS A 115 -2.78 0.76 4.69
C HIS A 115 -2.86 2.20 4.25
N VAL A 116 -3.91 2.50 3.49
CA VAL A 116 -4.20 3.86 3.06
C VAL A 116 -5.57 4.27 3.57
N ARG A 117 -5.74 5.57 3.76
CA ARG A 117 -7.04 6.17 4.00
C ARG A 117 -7.34 7.15 2.89
N ARG A 118 -8.60 7.17 2.46
CA ARG A 118 -9.11 8.20 1.56
C ARG A 118 -9.96 9.19 2.34
N TRP A 119 -9.82 10.46 2.01
CA TRP A 119 -10.74 11.49 2.45
C TRP A 119 -12.13 11.21 1.86
N SER A 120 -13.17 11.28 2.69
CA SER A 120 -14.56 11.19 2.26
C SER A 120 -15.23 12.53 2.48
N ALA A 121 -15.56 13.24 1.40
CA ALA A 121 -16.14 14.57 1.50
C ALA A 121 -17.56 14.55 2.09
N ASP A 122 -18.33 13.50 1.80
CA ASP A 122 -19.68 13.25 2.33
C ASP A 122 -19.67 13.03 3.86
N LEU A 123 -18.67 12.32 4.35
CA LEU A 123 -18.55 12.00 5.77
C LEU A 123 -17.63 12.97 6.53
N SER A 124 -16.88 13.81 5.81
CA SER A 124 -15.87 14.74 6.34
C SER A 124 -14.85 14.09 7.28
N TYR A 125 -14.44 12.86 6.98
CA TYR A 125 -13.33 12.18 7.65
C TYR A 125 -12.63 11.17 6.73
N TYR A 126 -11.47 10.68 7.17
CA TYR A 126 -10.71 9.64 6.49
C TYR A 126 -11.30 8.26 6.72
N ILE A 127 -11.73 7.60 5.65
CA ILE A 127 -12.13 6.19 5.70
C ILE A 127 -10.98 5.28 5.31
N ALA A 128 -10.89 4.12 5.97
CA ALA A 128 -9.97 3.06 5.57
C ALA A 128 -10.28 2.59 4.14
N THR A 129 -9.25 2.38 3.34
CA THR A 129 -9.35 1.79 2.02
C THR A 129 -8.10 0.98 1.72
N SER A 130 -8.16 0.05 0.77
CA SER A 130 -6.98 -0.68 0.34
C SER A 130 -6.33 0.03 -0.86
N LEU A 131 -5.03 -0.20 -1.07
CA LEU A 131 -4.38 0.26 -2.30
C LEU A 131 -5.03 -0.35 -3.55
N ARG A 132 -5.50 -1.60 -3.45
CA ARG A 132 -6.31 -2.25 -4.48
C ARG A 132 -7.57 -1.44 -4.81
N ASP A 133 -8.33 -1.02 -3.81
CA ASP A 133 -9.55 -0.21 -4.00
C ASP A 133 -9.22 1.22 -4.49
N ALA A 134 -8.03 1.73 -4.15
CA ALA A 134 -7.49 2.95 -4.74
C ALA A 134 -7.05 2.78 -6.21
N GLY A 135 -7.03 1.55 -6.75
CA GLY A 135 -6.72 1.27 -8.14
C GLY A 135 -5.33 0.69 -8.39
N LEU A 136 -4.58 0.35 -7.35
CA LEU A 136 -3.29 -0.31 -7.49
C LEU A 136 -3.45 -1.68 -8.16
N ARG A 137 -2.67 -1.87 -9.23
CA ARG A 137 -2.49 -3.14 -9.91
C ARG A 137 -1.02 -3.41 -10.09
N VAL A 138 -0.55 -4.53 -9.56
CA VAL A 138 0.87 -4.90 -9.60
C VAL A 138 1.18 -5.59 -10.93
N PRO A 139 2.00 -4.98 -11.82
CA PRO A 139 2.45 -5.63 -13.04
C PRO A 139 3.49 -6.72 -12.71
N LEU A 140 3.20 -7.97 -13.08
CA LEU A 140 4.07 -9.12 -12.82
C LEU A 140 4.98 -9.50 -13.99
N GLY A 141 4.92 -8.75 -15.09
CA GLY A 141 5.82 -8.93 -16.24
C GLY A 141 6.47 -7.62 -16.67
N HIS A 142 7.39 -7.71 -17.64
CA HIS A 142 8.20 -6.58 -18.10
C HIS A 142 8.92 -5.84 -16.97
N ASP A 143 9.47 -6.58 -16.00
CA ASP A 143 10.22 -6.02 -14.86
C ASP A 143 9.44 -4.93 -14.10
N GLY A 144 8.12 -5.13 -13.97
CA GLY A 144 7.22 -4.18 -13.31
C GLY A 144 6.76 -3.02 -14.21
N GLY A 145 7.05 -3.07 -15.51
CA GLY A 145 6.57 -2.11 -16.51
C GLY A 145 5.13 -2.38 -16.96
N ARG A 146 4.55 -1.41 -17.70
CA ARG A 146 3.22 -1.59 -18.32
C ARG A 146 3.29 -2.63 -19.44
N CYS A 147 2.54 -3.72 -19.29
CA CYS A 147 2.35 -4.68 -20.36
C CYS A 147 1.37 -4.15 -21.42
N PRO A 148 1.64 -4.32 -22.73
CA PRO A 148 0.67 -3.97 -23.78
C PRO A 148 -0.50 -4.96 -23.88
N SER A 149 -0.37 -6.16 -23.30
CA SER A 149 -1.43 -7.19 -23.26
C SER A 149 -1.56 -7.76 -21.83
N PRO A 150 -2.00 -6.95 -20.84
CA PRO A 150 -2.11 -7.40 -19.46
C PRO A 150 -3.30 -8.33 -19.27
N ARG A 151 -3.12 -9.35 -18.44
CA ARG A 151 -4.18 -10.24 -17.95
C ARG A 151 -4.37 -10.00 -16.46
N GLY A 152 -5.43 -9.27 -16.12
CA GLY A 152 -5.77 -8.95 -14.74
C GLY A 152 -6.23 -10.18 -13.94
N GLU A 153 -5.72 -10.33 -12.73
CA GLU A 153 -6.14 -11.34 -11.75
C GLU A 153 -6.15 -10.72 -10.34
N THR A 154 -6.74 -11.44 -9.39
CA THR A 154 -6.68 -11.12 -7.95
C THR A 154 -6.00 -12.27 -7.22
N LEU A 155 -5.05 -11.95 -6.35
CA LEU A 155 -4.33 -12.92 -5.51
C LEU A 155 -4.58 -12.63 -4.03
N GLU A 156 -4.51 -13.68 -3.22
CA GLU A 156 -4.48 -13.62 -1.77
C GLU A 156 -3.02 -13.70 -1.31
N ALA A 157 -2.46 -12.57 -0.88
CA ALA A 157 -1.09 -12.48 -0.41
C ALA A 157 -1.01 -12.72 1.09
N LEU A 158 -0.16 -13.66 1.50
CA LEU A 158 0.26 -13.80 2.88
C LEU A 158 1.41 -12.82 3.12
N THR A 159 1.16 -11.82 3.95
CA THR A 159 2.11 -10.77 4.34
C THR A 159 2.54 -10.98 5.79
N GLY A 160 3.48 -10.17 6.28
CA GLY A 160 3.83 -10.15 7.70
C GLY A 160 2.66 -9.75 8.62
N ARG A 161 1.58 -9.19 8.07
CA ARG A 161 0.42 -8.64 8.81
C ARG A 161 -0.84 -9.51 8.70
N GLY A 162 -0.93 -10.41 7.72
CA GLY A 162 -2.10 -11.26 7.54
C GLY A 162 -2.29 -11.69 6.09
N VAL A 163 -3.54 -11.95 5.72
CA VAL A 163 -3.91 -12.23 4.33
C VAL A 163 -4.54 -10.98 3.74
N GLU A 164 -3.98 -10.50 2.63
CA GLU A 164 -4.45 -9.32 1.93
C GLU A 164 -4.71 -9.62 0.45
N THR A 165 -5.81 -9.08 -0.06
CA THR A 165 -6.22 -9.27 -1.45
C THR A 165 -5.59 -8.21 -2.35
N VAL A 166 -4.79 -8.63 -3.33
CA VAL A 166 -4.09 -7.73 -4.26
C VAL A 166 -4.53 -7.96 -5.71
N SER A 167 -4.66 -6.87 -6.47
CA SER A 167 -4.87 -6.97 -7.92
C SER A 167 -3.53 -6.95 -8.64
N VAL A 168 -3.38 -7.89 -9.57
CA VAL A 168 -2.16 -8.07 -10.36
C VAL A 168 -2.48 -8.07 -11.84
N ASP A 169 -1.51 -7.70 -12.65
CA ASP A 169 -1.57 -7.79 -14.11
C ASP A 169 -0.43 -8.69 -14.61
N PHE A 170 -0.79 -9.90 -15.05
CA PHE A 170 0.15 -10.80 -15.71
C PHE A 170 0.44 -10.34 -17.13
N CYS A 171 1.67 -10.49 -17.59
CA CYS A 171 2.02 -10.36 -19.00
C CYS A 171 1.39 -11.50 -19.82
N GLY A 172 0.62 -11.12 -20.84
CA GLY A 172 0.02 -12.01 -21.82
C GLY A 172 0.59 -11.86 -23.23
N CYS A 173 1.79 -11.27 -23.37
CA CYS A 173 2.49 -11.19 -24.66
C CYS A 173 2.97 -12.57 -25.14
N ASP A 174 3.24 -12.68 -26.44
CA ASP A 174 3.84 -13.89 -27.00
C ASP A 174 5.21 -14.15 -26.37
N GLY A 175 5.42 -15.38 -25.88
CA GLY A 175 6.64 -15.75 -25.15
C GLY A 175 6.67 -15.30 -23.69
N ALA A 176 5.55 -14.79 -23.13
CA ALA A 176 5.48 -14.47 -21.71
C ALA A 176 5.80 -15.69 -20.83
N ALA A 177 6.52 -15.43 -19.73
CA ALA A 177 6.84 -16.44 -18.74
C ALA A 177 5.55 -17.03 -18.13
N SER A 178 5.65 -18.23 -17.56
CA SER A 178 4.52 -18.84 -16.87
C SER A 178 4.05 -17.99 -15.68
N ARG A 179 2.80 -18.19 -15.26
CA ARG A 179 2.21 -17.49 -14.11
C ARG A 179 3.11 -17.53 -12.87
N SER A 180 3.66 -18.70 -12.55
CA SER A 180 4.54 -18.89 -11.39
C SER A 180 5.89 -18.22 -11.56
N GLU A 181 6.41 -18.14 -12.78
CA GLU A 181 7.67 -17.42 -13.07
C GLU A 181 7.47 -15.92 -12.93
N GLN A 182 6.38 -15.35 -13.46
CA GLN A 182 6.05 -13.94 -13.29
C GLN A 182 5.90 -13.53 -11.82
N ILE A 183 5.21 -14.35 -11.02
CA ILE A 183 5.11 -14.15 -9.56
C ILE A 183 6.50 -14.17 -8.90
N ARG A 184 7.35 -15.13 -9.27
CA ARG A 184 8.72 -15.23 -8.72
C ARG A 184 9.62 -14.09 -9.16
N SER A 185 9.50 -13.64 -10.40
CA SER A 185 10.25 -12.48 -10.92
C SER A 185 9.91 -11.19 -10.19
N TYR A 186 8.71 -11.09 -9.60
CA TYR A 186 8.34 -9.98 -8.71
C TYR A 186 8.88 -10.16 -7.27
N GLY A 187 9.45 -11.32 -6.93
CA GLY A 187 9.93 -11.65 -5.58
C GLY A 187 8.90 -12.33 -4.68
N TRP A 188 7.77 -12.79 -5.23
CA TRP A 188 6.74 -13.53 -4.49
C TRP A 188 6.82 -15.03 -4.74
N LEU A 189 6.25 -15.85 -3.85
CA LEU A 189 6.14 -17.30 -4.07
C LEU A 189 4.70 -17.71 -4.36
N ALA A 190 4.49 -18.43 -5.46
CA ALA A 190 3.20 -19.07 -5.74
C ALA A 190 3.04 -20.34 -4.85
N MET A 191 1.96 -20.42 -4.08
CA MET A 191 1.65 -21.59 -3.23
C MET A 191 0.53 -22.46 -3.81
N ARG A 192 -0.66 -21.88 -4.00
CA ARG A 192 -1.86 -22.50 -4.61
C ARG A 192 -2.40 -21.59 -5.71
N SER A 193 -3.46 -22.02 -6.40
CA SER A 193 -3.99 -21.33 -7.58
C SER A 193 -4.14 -19.81 -7.42
N ASN A 194 -4.47 -19.30 -6.24
CA ASN A 194 -4.65 -17.87 -5.97
C ASN A 194 -3.86 -17.33 -4.76
N TYR A 195 -3.02 -18.14 -4.10
CA TYR A 195 -2.28 -17.71 -2.89
C TYR A 195 -0.80 -17.46 -3.20
N VAL A 196 -0.29 -16.33 -2.71
CA VAL A 196 1.14 -15.98 -2.81
C VAL A 196 1.73 -15.63 -1.45
N LEU A 197 3.03 -15.89 -1.27
CA LEU A 197 3.80 -15.40 -0.13
C LEU A 197 4.58 -14.15 -0.57
N ALA A 198 4.31 -13.02 0.09
CA ALA A 198 4.96 -11.74 -0.16
C ALA A 198 5.82 -11.32 1.05
N LEU A 199 6.66 -12.24 1.52
CA LEU A 199 7.55 -12.01 2.66
C LEU A 199 8.97 -11.71 2.19
N PRO A 200 9.77 -10.95 2.98
CA PRO A 200 11.15 -10.64 2.66
C PRO A 200 11.92 -11.87 2.17
N ALA A 201 12.81 -11.68 1.18
CA ALA A 201 13.57 -12.77 0.58
C ALA A 201 14.31 -13.63 1.65
N SER A 202 14.79 -12.99 2.72
CA SER A 202 15.43 -13.65 3.87
C SER A 202 14.53 -14.66 4.61
N VAL A 203 13.21 -14.47 4.61
CA VAL A 203 12.23 -15.40 5.21
C VAL A 203 11.92 -16.53 4.23
N ILE A 204 11.77 -16.21 2.95
CA ILE A 204 11.53 -17.18 1.87
C ILE A 204 12.67 -18.21 1.76
N PHE A 205 13.93 -17.76 1.78
CA PHE A 205 15.09 -18.66 1.65
C PHE A 205 15.16 -19.72 2.76
N ASN A 206 14.71 -19.39 3.98
CA ASN A 206 14.67 -20.33 5.10
C ASN A 206 13.55 -21.38 4.98
N MET A 207 12.52 -21.15 4.16
CA MET A 207 11.45 -22.13 3.92
C MET A 207 11.82 -23.21 2.90
N TYR A 208 12.83 -22.98 2.05
CA TYR A 208 13.29 -23.92 1.03
C TYR A 208 14.54 -24.74 1.43
N THR A 209 15.12 -24.46 2.59
CA THR A 209 16.29 -25.18 3.14
C THR A 209 15.95 -26.16 4.27
N LEU A 210 14.66 -26.49 4.45
CA LEU A 210 14.14 -27.49 5.39
C LEU A 210 13.51 -28.69 4.67
#